data_AF-A0A1M4M5M3-F1
#
_entry.id   AF-A0A1M4M5M3-F1
#
_cell.length_a   1.000
_cell.length_b   1.000
_cell.length_c   1.000
_cell.angle_alpha   90.00
_cell.angle_beta   90.00
_cell.angle_gamma   90.00
#
_symmetry.space_group_name_H-M   'P 1'
#
loop_
_entity.id
_entity.type
_entity.pdbx_description
1 polymer ?
#
loop_
_entity_poly.entity_id
_entity_poly.type
_entity_poly.pdbx_seq_one_letter_code
_entity_poly.pdbx_strand_id
1 'polypeptide(L)'
;MPISAKQLNFCDISTDFDKFYHKNQNNLLSLLEQFVDISTFIPFSFYQRYYAHFGKKRDFSLESMLRFFILKNILSIPTVDLLITLLNISPDLRKFCGFLTVPDKSQFSRFKSNFQEDLNLLFHGLVDVTEELCQKANPFLASILISDTTGFEAYVSENNPKFYQSQLRKAKAFAKKIAKDDPNSTLDVEKYAQSQMPKFAASNPDAKLTYLNGHFGYF
;
A
#
# COMPACT_ATOMS: atom_id res chain seq x y z
N MET A 1 -29.51 16.36 -32.30
CA MET A 1 -28.15 16.30 -32.89
C MET A 1 -28.09 15.01 -33.71
N PRO A 2 -27.72 15.05 -35.00
CA PRO A 2 -27.54 13.81 -35.76
C PRO A 2 -26.29 13.09 -35.23
N ILE A 3 -26.44 11.80 -34.95
CA ILE A 3 -25.32 10.93 -34.56
C ILE A 3 -24.48 10.73 -35.83
N SER A 4 -23.30 11.33 -35.88
CA SER A 4 -22.36 11.09 -36.97
C SER A 4 -21.83 9.67 -36.85
N ALA A 5 -22.27 8.77 -37.73
CA ALA A 5 -21.72 7.43 -37.80
C ALA A 5 -20.30 7.52 -38.35
N LYS A 6 -19.30 7.12 -37.55
CA LYS A 6 -17.90 7.08 -37.98
C LYS A 6 -17.76 6.03 -39.09
N GLN A 7 -17.54 6.48 -40.32
CA GLN A 7 -17.22 5.59 -41.43
C GLN A 7 -15.82 5.00 -41.17
N LEU A 8 -15.74 3.69 -40.99
CA LEU A 8 -14.48 2.97 -40.80
C LEU A 8 -13.82 2.75 -42.16
N ASN A 9 -12.52 3.02 -42.25
CA ASN A 9 -11.71 2.68 -43.42
C ASN A 9 -11.00 1.33 -43.23
N PHE A 10 -10.42 0.79 -44.31
CA PHE A 10 -9.74 -0.50 -44.26
C PHE A 10 -8.54 -0.53 -43.30
N CYS A 11 -7.84 0.59 -43.12
CA CYS A 11 -6.76 0.71 -42.16
C CYS A 11 -7.29 0.66 -40.71
N ASP A 12 -8.45 1.25 -40.44
CA ASP A 12 -9.12 1.13 -39.13
C ASP A 12 -9.45 -0.34 -38.85
N ILE A 13 -9.97 -1.07 -39.85
CA ILE A 13 -10.25 -2.51 -39.72
C ILE A 13 -8.96 -3.31 -39.49
N SER A 14 -7.89 -3.03 -40.24
CA SER A 14 -6.60 -3.71 -40.08
C SER A 14 -5.99 -3.46 -38.71
N THR A 15 -6.01 -2.21 -38.22
CA THR A 15 -5.48 -1.89 -36.89
C THR A 15 -6.32 -2.48 -35.77
N ASP A 16 -7.64 -2.56 -35.92
CA ASP A 16 -8.50 -3.24 -34.96
C ASP A 16 -8.33 -4.77 -35.03
N PHE A 17 -8.03 -5.32 -36.21
CA PHE A 17 -7.68 -6.72 -36.38
C PHE A 17 -6.31 -7.05 -35.76
N ASP A 18 -5.31 -6.19 -35.93
CA ASP A 18 -3.99 -6.33 -35.29
C ASP A 18 -4.12 -6.21 -33.76
N LYS A 19 -4.90 -5.24 -33.27
CA LYS A 19 -5.22 -5.14 -31.83
C LYS A 19 -5.93 -6.38 -31.33
N PHE A 20 -6.85 -6.96 -32.12
CA PHE A 20 -7.56 -8.19 -31.77
C PHE A 20 -6.63 -9.42 -31.80
N TYR A 21 -5.76 -9.51 -32.80
CA TYR A 21 -4.83 -10.60 -33.02
C TYR A 21 -3.74 -10.63 -31.94
N HIS A 22 -3.19 -9.47 -31.59
CA HIS A 22 -2.23 -9.31 -30.49
C HIS A 22 -2.89 -9.34 -29.09
N LYS A 23 -4.23 -9.23 -28.99
CA LYS A 23 -4.98 -9.40 -27.74
C LYS A 23 -4.83 -10.79 -27.11
N ASN A 24 -4.41 -11.78 -27.92
CA ASN A 24 -4.22 -13.16 -27.50
C ASN A 24 -2.76 -13.52 -27.17
N GLN A 25 -1.85 -12.55 -27.08
CA GLN A 25 -0.53 -12.78 -26.51
C GLN A 25 -0.67 -12.93 -24.99
N ASN A 26 -0.23 -14.09 -24.47
CA ASN A 26 -0.21 -14.50 -23.05
C ASN A 26 -0.66 -13.40 -22.07
N ASN A 27 -1.96 -13.35 -21.82
CA ASN A 27 -2.53 -12.37 -20.90
C ASN A 27 -1.88 -12.54 -19.53
N LEU A 28 -1.57 -11.43 -18.84
CA LEU A 28 -1.00 -11.44 -17.49
C LEU A 28 -1.65 -12.50 -16.57
N LEU A 29 -2.98 -12.61 -16.66
CA LEU A 29 -3.78 -13.57 -15.90
C LEU A 29 -3.46 -15.03 -16.24
N SER A 30 -3.24 -15.37 -17.51
CA SER A 30 -2.89 -16.74 -17.91
C SER A 30 -1.49 -17.12 -17.44
N LEU A 31 -0.55 -16.17 -17.45
CA LEU A 31 0.78 -16.39 -16.88
C LEU A 31 0.71 -16.61 -15.37
N LEU A 32 -0.09 -15.82 -14.65
CA LEU A 32 -0.30 -16.00 -13.22
C LEU A 32 -0.94 -17.36 -12.92
N GLU A 33 -1.97 -17.78 -13.66
CA GLU A 33 -2.58 -19.10 -13.49
C GLU A 33 -1.61 -20.25 -13.79
N GLN A 34 -0.72 -20.08 -14.77
CA GLN A 34 0.23 -21.11 -15.16
C GLN A 34 1.39 -21.29 -14.16
N PHE A 35 1.91 -20.18 -13.62
CA PHE A 35 3.14 -20.19 -12.83
C PHE A 35 2.94 -19.98 -11.33
N VAL A 36 1.75 -19.53 -10.90
CA VAL A 36 1.48 -19.21 -9.50
C VAL A 36 0.25 -19.99 -9.02
N ASP A 37 0.50 -21.09 -8.34
CA ASP A 37 -0.55 -21.78 -7.58
C ASP A 37 -0.69 -21.16 -6.19
N ILE A 38 -1.76 -20.39 -5.99
CA ILE A 38 -1.97 -19.71 -4.70
C ILE A 38 -2.18 -20.71 -3.55
N SER A 39 -2.71 -21.90 -3.84
CA SER A 39 -3.02 -22.89 -2.80
C SER A 39 -1.77 -23.39 -2.09
N THR A 40 -0.62 -23.41 -2.76
CA THR A 40 0.65 -23.86 -2.16
C THR A 40 1.18 -22.93 -1.10
N PHE A 41 0.77 -21.66 -1.11
CA PHE A 41 1.21 -20.66 -0.13
C PHE A 41 0.28 -20.56 1.07
N ILE A 42 -0.95 -21.10 0.98
CA ILE A 42 -1.93 -20.97 2.05
C ILE A 42 -1.65 -21.99 3.16
N PRO A 43 -1.42 -21.55 4.41
CA PRO A 43 -1.23 -22.48 5.53
C PRO A 43 -2.48 -23.33 5.77
N PHE A 44 -2.28 -24.60 6.13
CA PHE A 44 -3.38 -25.51 6.44
C PHE A 44 -4.27 -25.00 7.60
N SER A 45 -3.68 -24.32 8.58
CA SER A 45 -4.42 -23.68 9.68
C SER A 45 -5.43 -22.65 9.18
N PHE A 46 -5.10 -21.91 8.12
CA PHE A 46 -6.01 -20.95 7.49
C PHE A 46 -7.19 -21.67 6.85
N TYR A 47 -6.95 -22.77 6.12
CA TYR A 47 -8.03 -23.61 5.60
C TYR A 47 -8.96 -24.10 6.72
N GLN A 48 -8.40 -24.60 7.82
CA GLN A 48 -9.20 -25.07 8.96
C GLN A 48 -10.08 -23.96 9.55
N ARG A 49 -9.53 -22.77 9.77
CA ARG A 49 -10.30 -21.64 10.33
C ARG A 49 -11.31 -21.09 9.33
N TYR A 50 -10.95 -21.02 8.05
CA TYR A 50 -11.82 -20.53 7.00
C TYR A 50 -12.98 -21.49 6.73
N TYR A 51 -12.80 -22.80 6.84
CA TYR A 51 -13.86 -23.78 6.63
C TYR A 51 -14.41 -24.38 7.93
N ALA A 52 -14.07 -23.81 9.09
CA ALA A 52 -14.58 -24.26 10.38
C ALA A 52 -16.12 -24.28 10.39
N HIS A 53 -16.66 -25.40 10.88
CA HIS A 53 -18.08 -25.79 10.78
C HIS A 53 -19.05 -24.80 11.46
N PHE A 54 -18.56 -24.03 12.42
CA PHE A 54 -19.37 -23.02 13.10
C PHE A 54 -19.26 -21.66 12.36
N GLY A 55 -20.36 -21.19 11.76
CA GLY A 55 -20.54 -19.75 11.57
C GLY A 55 -20.81 -19.17 10.17
N LYS A 56 -21.21 -19.97 9.16
CA LYS A 56 -22.05 -19.60 7.97
C LYS A 56 -21.69 -20.47 6.76
N LYS A 57 -22.68 -20.72 5.90
CA LYS A 57 -22.44 -21.16 4.52
C LYS A 57 -21.63 -20.06 3.84
N ARG A 58 -20.36 -20.34 3.53
CA ARG A 58 -19.50 -19.43 2.76
C ARG A 58 -19.76 -19.72 1.30
N ASP A 59 -20.24 -18.72 0.57
CA ASP A 59 -20.57 -18.86 -0.86
C ASP A 59 -19.34 -18.78 -1.77
N PHE A 60 -18.21 -18.32 -1.21
CA PHE A 60 -16.95 -18.09 -1.91
C PHE A 60 -15.83 -18.89 -1.26
N SER A 61 -14.90 -19.41 -2.06
CA SER A 61 -13.73 -20.12 -1.56
C SER A 61 -12.67 -19.17 -1.01
N LEU A 62 -11.80 -19.69 -0.16
CA LEU A 62 -10.66 -18.96 0.42
C LEU A 62 -9.75 -18.40 -0.69
N GLU A 63 -9.44 -19.23 -1.67
CA GLU A 63 -8.59 -18.91 -2.81
C GLU A 63 -9.18 -17.76 -3.62
N SER A 64 -10.50 -17.77 -3.87
CA SER A 64 -11.16 -16.70 -4.62
C SER A 64 -11.09 -15.36 -3.88
N MET A 65 -11.27 -15.38 -2.55
CA MET A 65 -11.14 -14.20 -1.71
C MET A 65 -9.70 -13.65 -1.70
N LEU A 66 -8.70 -14.53 -1.66
CA LEU A 66 -7.28 -14.13 -1.72
C LEU A 66 -6.89 -13.61 -3.11
N ARG A 67 -7.30 -14.29 -4.18
CA ARG A 67 -7.09 -13.87 -5.58
C ARG A 67 -7.62 -12.47 -5.84
N PHE A 68 -8.77 -12.11 -5.26
CA PHE A 68 -9.29 -10.75 -5.34
C PHE A 68 -8.29 -9.70 -4.83
N PHE A 69 -7.71 -9.90 -3.65
CA PHE A 69 -6.76 -8.94 -3.07
C PHE A 69 -5.42 -8.94 -3.79
N ILE A 70 -4.96 -10.11 -4.24
CA ILE A 70 -3.75 -10.24 -5.05
C ILE A 70 -3.93 -9.46 -6.36
N LEU A 71 -5.04 -9.67 -7.06
CA LEU A 71 -5.36 -8.96 -8.30
C LEU A 71 -5.46 -7.45 -8.08
N LYS A 72 -6.10 -7.02 -6.99
CA LYS A 72 -6.17 -5.60 -6.61
C LYS A 72 -4.79 -4.98 -6.50
N ASN A 73 -3.84 -5.69 -5.86
CA ASN A 73 -2.49 -5.19 -5.63
C ASN A 73 -1.64 -5.23 -6.90
N ILE A 74 -1.68 -6.32 -7.68
CA ILE A 74 -0.95 -6.44 -8.95
C ILE A 74 -1.35 -5.34 -9.92
N LEU A 75 -2.64 -5.06 -10.04
CA LEU A 75 -3.16 -4.01 -10.92
C LEU A 75 -3.14 -2.62 -10.27
N SER A 76 -2.61 -2.49 -9.05
CA SER A 76 -2.56 -1.23 -8.29
C SER A 76 -3.91 -0.52 -8.20
N ILE A 77 -5.00 -1.28 -8.10
CA ILE A 77 -6.36 -0.74 -8.02
C ILE A 77 -6.56 -0.12 -6.63
N PRO A 78 -6.95 1.16 -6.52
CA PRO A 78 -6.96 1.86 -5.24
C PRO A 78 -8.04 1.32 -4.29
N THR A 79 -9.26 1.07 -4.79
CA THR A 79 -10.43 0.75 -3.96
C THR A 79 -11.04 -0.61 -4.27
N VAL A 80 -11.64 -1.23 -3.26
CA VAL A 80 -12.39 -2.50 -3.40
C VAL A 80 -13.59 -2.31 -4.34
N ASP A 81 -14.29 -1.18 -4.23
CA ASP A 81 -15.47 -0.87 -5.05
C ASP A 81 -15.14 -0.80 -6.55
N LEU A 82 -13.97 -0.24 -6.88
CA LEU A 82 -13.51 -0.17 -8.26
C LEU A 82 -13.22 -1.56 -8.82
N LEU A 83 -12.54 -2.43 -8.05
CA LEU A 83 -12.32 -3.80 -8.48
C LEU A 83 -13.63 -4.60 -8.61
N ILE A 84 -14.59 -4.44 -7.69
CA ILE A 84 -15.92 -5.04 -7.81
C ILE A 84 -16.59 -4.62 -9.12
N THR A 85 -16.53 -3.34 -9.46
CA THR A 85 -17.08 -2.80 -10.71
C THR A 85 -16.40 -3.43 -11.92
N LEU A 86 -15.06 -3.54 -11.89
CA LEU A 86 -14.31 -4.19 -12.96
C LEU A 86 -14.65 -5.69 -13.11
N LEU A 87 -14.86 -6.42 -12.02
CA LEU A 87 -15.26 -7.84 -12.07
C LEU A 87 -16.69 -8.02 -12.64
N ASN A 88 -17.57 -7.05 -12.42
CA ASN A 88 -18.90 -7.04 -13.03
C ASN A 88 -18.84 -6.83 -14.55
N ILE A 89 -17.87 -6.03 -15.03
CA ILE A 89 -17.70 -5.73 -16.47
C ILE A 89 -16.88 -6.81 -17.19
N SER A 90 -15.81 -7.31 -16.55
CA SER A 90 -14.86 -8.25 -17.15
C SER A 90 -15.10 -9.67 -16.67
N PRO A 91 -15.61 -10.58 -17.54
CA PRO A 91 -15.75 -11.98 -17.18
C PRO A 91 -14.40 -12.67 -16.97
N ASP A 92 -13.34 -12.23 -17.65
CA ASP A 92 -12.00 -12.81 -17.52
C ASP A 92 -11.41 -12.59 -16.13
N LEU A 93 -11.49 -11.36 -15.61
CA LEU A 93 -11.05 -11.05 -14.24
C LEU A 93 -11.87 -11.83 -13.21
N ARG A 94 -13.18 -11.99 -13.45
CA ARG A 94 -14.08 -12.75 -12.59
C ARG A 94 -13.73 -14.23 -12.57
N LYS A 95 -13.44 -14.80 -13.74
CA LYS A 95 -13.01 -16.19 -13.92
C LYS A 95 -11.67 -16.43 -13.25
N PHE A 96 -10.69 -15.54 -13.44
CA PHE A 96 -9.39 -15.61 -12.78
C PHE A 96 -9.53 -15.68 -11.26
N CYS A 97 -10.35 -14.80 -10.69
CA CYS A 97 -10.66 -14.81 -9.27
C CYS A 97 -11.50 -16.01 -8.81
N GLY A 98 -12.04 -16.84 -9.71
CA GLY A 98 -12.88 -17.99 -9.33
C GLY A 98 -14.25 -17.60 -8.77
N PHE A 99 -14.82 -16.47 -9.21
CA PHE A 99 -16.15 -16.01 -8.78
C PHE A 99 -17.22 -16.39 -9.81
N LEU A 100 -18.28 -17.09 -9.36
CA LEU A 100 -19.49 -17.27 -10.16
C LEU A 100 -20.35 -15.98 -10.12
N THR A 101 -20.49 -15.44 -8.91
CA THR A 101 -21.12 -14.15 -8.61
C THR A 101 -20.10 -13.25 -7.93
N VAL A 102 -20.18 -11.94 -8.14
CA VAL A 102 -19.23 -11.00 -7.52
C VAL A 102 -19.64 -10.77 -6.05
N PRO A 103 -18.75 -10.99 -5.06
CA PRO A 103 -19.07 -10.73 -3.67
C PRO A 103 -19.30 -9.24 -3.39
N ASP A 104 -20.17 -8.94 -2.43
CA ASP A 104 -20.37 -7.55 -2.00
C ASP A 104 -19.17 -7.01 -1.22
N LYS A 105 -19.01 -5.68 -1.23
CA LYS A 105 -17.99 -4.97 -0.44
C LYS A 105 -17.92 -5.43 1.02
N SER A 106 -19.08 -5.64 1.64
CA SER A 106 -19.18 -6.06 3.04
C SER A 106 -18.52 -7.41 3.31
N GLN A 107 -18.50 -8.31 2.32
CA GLN A 107 -17.89 -9.63 2.43
C GLN A 107 -16.37 -9.53 2.43
N PHE A 108 -15.81 -8.70 1.54
CA PHE A 108 -14.37 -8.40 1.52
C PHE A 108 -13.92 -7.73 2.82
N SER A 109 -14.68 -6.77 3.34
CA SER A 109 -14.36 -6.14 4.62
C SER A 109 -14.36 -7.15 5.77
N ARG A 110 -15.39 -7.99 5.87
CA ARG A 110 -15.47 -9.04 6.90
C ARG A 110 -14.36 -10.06 6.78
N PHE A 111 -13.97 -10.43 5.55
CA PHE A 111 -12.85 -11.33 5.32
C PHE A 111 -11.54 -10.76 5.89
N LYS A 112 -11.21 -9.50 5.57
CA LYS A 112 -9.98 -8.87 6.09
C LYS A 112 -9.99 -8.79 7.61
N SER A 113 -11.10 -8.39 8.22
CA SER A 113 -11.19 -8.25 9.67
C SER A 113 -11.17 -9.59 10.41
N ASN A 114 -11.90 -10.59 9.91
CA ASN A 114 -12.05 -11.86 10.64
C ASN A 114 -10.82 -12.78 10.53
N PHE A 115 -10.03 -12.63 9.48
CA PHE A 115 -8.87 -13.49 9.17
C PHE A 115 -7.55 -12.72 9.16
N GLN A 116 -7.49 -11.59 9.88
CA GLN A 116 -6.29 -10.75 9.93
C GLN A 116 -5.04 -11.53 10.38
N GLU A 117 -5.18 -12.37 11.41
CA GLU A 117 -4.08 -13.18 11.93
C GLU A 117 -3.64 -14.24 10.91
N ASP A 118 -4.58 -14.89 10.24
CA ASP A 118 -4.26 -15.92 9.25
C ASP A 118 -3.62 -15.33 7.98
N LEU A 119 -4.07 -14.12 7.59
CA LEU A 119 -3.41 -13.34 6.55
C LEU A 119 -1.98 -12.96 6.94
N ASN A 120 -1.74 -12.60 8.20
CA ASN A 120 -0.40 -12.33 8.68
C ASN A 120 0.50 -13.56 8.62
N LEU A 121 -0.01 -14.73 9.03
CA LEU A 121 0.72 -16.00 8.92
C LEU A 121 1.01 -16.38 7.46
N LEU A 122 0.04 -16.19 6.56
CA LEU A 122 0.24 -16.37 5.11
C LEU A 122 1.38 -15.48 4.61
N PHE A 123 1.44 -14.21 5.01
CA PHE A 123 2.51 -13.30 4.60
C PHE A 123 3.87 -13.72 5.15
N HIS A 124 3.95 -14.17 6.39
CA HIS A 124 5.20 -14.73 6.93
C HIS A 124 5.67 -15.94 6.14
N GLY A 125 4.76 -16.88 5.81
CA GLY A 125 5.11 -18.02 4.98
C GLY A 125 5.55 -17.63 3.57
N LEU A 126 4.99 -16.57 2.99
CA LEU A 126 5.43 -16.05 1.70
C LEU A 126 6.85 -15.47 1.76
N VAL A 127 7.23 -14.81 2.85
CA VAL A 127 8.60 -14.31 3.04
C VAL A 127 9.59 -15.46 2.94
N ASP A 128 9.35 -16.56 3.65
CA ASP A 128 10.21 -17.74 3.63
C ASP A 128 10.38 -18.32 2.21
N VAL A 129 9.31 -18.36 1.43
CA VAL A 129 9.37 -18.85 0.04
C VAL A 129 10.11 -17.87 -0.88
N THR A 130 9.87 -16.57 -0.70
CA THR A 130 10.53 -15.56 -1.53
C THR A 130 12.00 -15.39 -1.18
N GLU A 131 12.42 -15.71 0.04
CA GLU A 131 13.80 -15.57 0.51
C GLU A 131 14.76 -16.37 -0.37
N GLU A 132 14.44 -17.63 -0.68
CA GLU A 132 15.28 -18.46 -1.56
C GLU A 132 15.40 -17.87 -2.96
N LEU A 133 14.30 -17.30 -3.50
CA LEU A 133 14.29 -16.64 -4.80
C LEU A 133 15.14 -15.38 -4.79
N CYS A 134 15.02 -14.55 -3.74
CA CYS A 134 15.81 -13.34 -3.55
C CYS A 134 17.30 -13.66 -3.45
N GLN A 135 17.67 -14.68 -2.66
CA GLN A 135 19.06 -15.13 -2.52
C GLN A 135 19.64 -15.62 -3.85
N LYS A 136 18.86 -16.37 -4.65
CA LYS A 136 19.30 -16.80 -6.00
C LYS A 136 19.45 -15.64 -6.96
N ALA A 137 18.57 -14.64 -6.88
CA ALA A 137 18.60 -13.48 -7.77
C ALA A 137 19.79 -12.56 -7.47
N ASN A 138 19.99 -12.21 -6.20
CA ASN A 138 21.12 -11.40 -5.76
C ASN A 138 21.34 -11.56 -4.23
N PRO A 139 22.35 -12.34 -3.79
CA PRO A 139 22.61 -12.56 -2.37
C PRO A 139 22.90 -11.28 -1.58
N PHE A 140 23.56 -10.31 -2.21
CA PHE A 140 23.89 -9.04 -1.56
C PHE A 140 22.62 -8.23 -1.31
N LEU A 141 21.76 -8.05 -2.31
CA LEU A 141 20.50 -7.31 -2.12
C LEU A 141 19.53 -8.06 -1.20
N ALA A 142 19.48 -9.40 -1.25
CA ALA A 142 18.66 -10.20 -0.35
C ALA A 142 19.09 -10.05 1.12
N SER A 143 20.39 -9.87 1.38
CA SER A 143 20.89 -9.62 2.74
C SER A 143 20.48 -8.26 3.32
N ILE A 144 19.99 -7.35 2.48
CA ILE A 144 19.55 -6.01 2.89
C ILE A 144 18.07 -6.10 3.28
N LEU A 145 17.80 -6.13 4.58
CA LEU A 145 16.42 -6.19 5.12
C LEU A 145 15.58 -4.96 4.77
N ILE A 146 16.20 -3.77 4.73
CA ILE A 146 15.56 -2.49 4.44
C ILE A 146 16.50 -1.66 3.57
N SER A 147 16.11 -1.40 2.32
CA SER A 147 16.82 -0.47 1.42
C SER A 147 16.11 0.88 1.31
N ASP A 148 15.03 1.09 2.07
CA ASP A 148 14.27 2.33 2.03
C ASP A 148 14.98 3.40 2.85
N THR A 149 15.44 4.46 2.16
CA THR A 149 16.04 5.64 2.79
C THR A 149 14.98 6.63 3.28
N THR A 150 13.69 6.37 3.08
CA THR A 150 12.64 7.19 3.67
C THR A 150 12.66 6.97 5.18
N GLY A 151 12.99 8.01 5.93
CA GLY A 151 13.03 7.91 7.38
C GLY A 151 11.65 7.63 7.95
N PHE A 152 11.60 6.76 8.96
CA PHE A 152 10.36 6.44 9.66
C PHE A 152 9.78 7.70 10.33
N GLU A 153 8.57 8.11 9.92
CA GLU A 153 7.81 9.12 10.64
C GLU A 153 7.14 8.46 11.85
N ALA A 154 7.72 8.63 13.03
CA ALA A 154 7.07 8.20 14.26
C ALA A 154 5.81 9.04 14.52
N TYR A 155 4.68 8.41 14.86
CA TYR A 155 3.44 9.12 15.24
C TYR A 155 3.54 9.74 16.65
N VAL A 156 4.39 10.75 16.80
CA VAL A 156 4.67 11.46 18.06
C VAL A 156 4.31 12.94 17.94
N SER A 157 4.09 13.60 19.07
CA SER A 157 3.61 15.00 19.10
C SER A 157 4.60 15.97 18.43
N GLU A 158 5.88 15.65 18.52
CA GLU A 158 7.02 16.39 18.01
C GLU A 158 7.11 16.33 16.48
N ASN A 159 6.53 15.30 15.85
CA ASN A 159 6.38 15.18 14.39
C ASN A 159 5.21 15.98 13.82
N ASN A 160 4.37 16.58 14.67
CA ASN A 160 3.29 17.44 14.21
C ASN A 160 3.81 18.85 13.85
N PRO A 161 3.52 19.41 12.66
CA PRO A 161 3.89 20.80 12.30
C PRO A 161 3.46 21.85 13.33
N LYS A 162 2.35 21.63 14.04
CA LYS A 162 1.86 22.53 15.09
C LYS A 162 2.80 22.61 16.30
N PHE A 163 3.55 21.55 16.57
CA PHE A 163 4.51 21.53 17.68
C PHE A 163 5.66 22.50 17.40
N TYR A 164 6.27 22.41 16.21
CA TYR A 164 7.32 23.36 15.82
C TYR A 164 6.81 24.80 15.79
N GLN A 165 5.62 25.05 15.23
CA GLN A 165 5.03 26.40 15.23
C GLN A 165 4.88 26.97 16.65
N SER A 166 4.60 26.11 17.64
CA SER A 166 4.57 26.51 19.05
C SER A 166 5.95 26.94 19.56
N GLN A 167 7.00 26.17 19.23
CA GLN A 167 8.38 26.50 19.59
C GLN A 167 8.85 27.78 18.89
N LEU A 168 8.52 27.96 17.61
CA LEU A 168 8.82 29.16 16.85
C LEU A 168 8.16 30.41 17.43
N ARG A 169 6.91 30.31 17.89
CA ARG A 169 6.22 31.41 18.57
C ARG A 169 6.91 31.79 19.89
N LYS A 170 7.40 30.81 20.66
CA LYS A 170 8.18 31.06 21.88
C LYS A 170 9.51 31.75 21.53
N ALA A 171 10.20 31.28 20.49
CA ALA A 171 11.43 31.89 19.99
C ALA A 171 11.22 33.36 19.56
N LYS A 172 10.15 33.67 18.82
CA LYS A 172 9.77 35.04 18.44
C LYS A 172 9.51 35.92 19.65
N ALA A 173 8.80 35.40 20.66
CA ALA A 173 8.54 36.15 21.88
C ALA A 173 9.83 36.42 22.68
N PHE A 174 10.74 35.45 22.71
CA PHE A 174 12.06 35.58 23.33
C PHE A 174 12.94 36.61 22.62
N ALA A 175 13.02 36.55 21.28
CA ALA A 175 13.73 37.52 20.46
C ALA A 175 13.24 38.96 20.70
N LYS A 176 11.92 39.15 20.81
CA LYS A 176 11.32 40.46 21.14
C LYS A 176 11.69 40.97 22.53
N LYS A 177 11.95 40.09 23.50
CA LYS A 177 12.42 40.50 24.83
C LYS A 177 13.88 40.92 24.76
N ILE A 178 14.73 40.10 24.14
CA ILE A 178 16.15 40.43 23.99
C ILE A 178 16.33 41.74 23.22
N ALA A 179 15.58 41.97 22.14
CA ALA A 179 15.68 43.21 21.37
C ALA A 179 15.30 44.48 22.16
N LYS A 180 14.57 44.36 23.29
CA LYS A 180 14.30 45.49 24.19
C LYS A 180 15.49 45.80 25.09
N ASP A 181 16.25 44.78 25.47
CA ASP A 181 17.39 44.90 26.40
C ASP A 181 18.71 45.13 25.63
N ASP A 182 18.83 44.58 24.41
CA ASP A 182 19.95 44.74 23.48
C ASP A 182 19.42 44.90 22.03
N PRO A 183 19.33 46.15 21.54
CA PRO A 183 18.84 46.44 20.18
C PRO A 183 19.72 45.88 19.05
N ASN A 184 20.98 45.51 19.33
CA ASN A 184 21.91 44.96 18.34
C ASN A 184 21.93 43.42 18.30
N SER A 185 21.05 42.77 19.05
CA SER A 185 20.92 41.32 19.07
C SER A 185 20.62 40.75 17.67
N THR A 186 21.49 39.87 17.20
CA THR A 186 21.39 39.14 15.92
C THR A 186 20.82 37.71 16.09
N LEU A 187 19.92 37.51 17.07
CA LEU A 187 19.33 36.19 17.33
C LEU A 187 18.56 35.66 16.11
N ASP A 188 19.04 34.56 15.56
CA ASP A 188 18.33 33.79 14.54
C ASP A 188 17.19 33.00 15.20
N VAL A 189 15.97 33.48 15.00
CA VAL A 189 14.74 32.96 15.60
C VAL A 189 14.47 31.52 15.17
N GLU A 190 14.74 31.18 13.92
CA GLU A 190 14.49 29.83 13.39
C GLU A 190 15.50 28.86 13.99
N LYS A 191 16.80 29.17 13.95
CA LYS A 191 17.84 28.32 14.59
C LYS A 191 17.59 28.13 16.08
N TYR A 192 17.17 29.18 16.77
CA TYR A 192 16.82 29.07 18.19
C TYR A 192 15.63 28.12 18.37
N ALA A 193 14.55 28.27 17.60
CA ALA A 193 13.39 27.37 17.68
C ALA A 193 13.76 25.90 17.41
N GLN A 194 14.62 25.65 16.41
CA GLN A 194 15.15 24.32 16.08
C GLN A 194 15.94 23.72 17.23
N SER A 195 16.81 24.51 17.90
CA SER A 195 17.57 24.06 19.06
C SER A 195 16.70 23.65 20.27
N GLN A 196 15.45 24.13 20.31
CA GLN A 196 14.48 23.81 21.37
C GLN A 196 13.64 22.57 21.03
N MET A 197 13.86 21.92 19.89
CA MET A 197 13.25 20.63 19.60
C MET A 197 13.91 19.55 20.48
N PRO A 198 13.12 18.65 21.09
CA PRO A 198 13.69 17.57 21.88
C PRO A 198 14.46 16.59 20.98
N LYS A 199 15.50 15.94 21.52
CA LYS A 199 16.30 14.96 20.75
C LYS A 199 15.61 13.60 20.59
N PHE A 200 14.62 13.33 21.44
CA PHE A 200 13.83 12.11 21.48
C PHE A 200 12.40 12.47 21.88
N ALA A 201 11.42 11.68 21.41
CA ALA A 201 10.02 11.91 21.76
C ALA A 201 9.77 11.68 23.25
N ALA A 202 8.89 12.48 23.85
CA ALA A 202 8.51 12.31 25.25
C ALA A 202 7.80 10.96 25.51
N SER A 203 7.11 10.41 24.51
CA SER A 203 6.37 9.15 24.62
C SER A 203 7.24 7.90 24.43
N ASN A 204 8.29 7.99 23.63
CA ASN A 204 9.20 6.87 23.37
C ASN A 204 10.64 7.39 23.14
N PRO A 205 11.59 7.11 24.05
CA PRO A 205 12.99 7.48 23.90
C PRO A 205 13.69 6.88 22.68
N ASP A 206 13.16 5.80 22.10
CA ASP A 206 13.70 5.16 20.90
C ASP A 206 13.33 5.91 19.61
N ALA A 207 12.30 6.77 19.66
CA ALA A 207 11.98 7.71 18.58
C ALA A 207 12.95 8.91 18.66
N LYS A 208 14.19 8.69 18.21
CA LYS A 208 15.31 9.65 18.22
C LYS A 208 15.50 10.28 16.86
N LEU A 209 15.63 11.60 16.80
CA LEU A 209 16.18 12.35 15.64
C LEU A 209 15.57 12.01 14.27
N THR A 210 14.40 11.36 14.24
CA THR A 210 13.59 11.06 13.05
C THR A 210 12.41 12.01 12.99
N TYR A 211 12.66 13.30 13.26
CA TYR A 211 11.71 14.34 12.93
C TYR A 211 11.85 14.75 11.47
N LEU A 212 11.77 13.76 10.59
CA LEU A 212 11.43 13.96 9.18
C LEU A 212 9.94 14.29 9.13
N ASN A 213 9.57 15.40 9.76
CA ASN A 213 8.32 16.04 9.45
C ASN A 213 8.48 16.43 7.98
N GLY A 214 7.70 15.86 7.05
CA GLY A 214 7.78 16.15 5.61
C GLY A 214 7.68 17.64 5.25
N HIS A 215 7.48 18.51 6.25
CA HIS A 215 7.45 19.95 6.19
C HIS A 215 8.75 20.65 6.63
N PHE A 216 9.56 20.06 7.51
CA PHE A 216 10.76 20.70 8.06
C PHE A 216 11.85 19.67 8.39
N GLY A 217 12.98 19.75 7.70
CA GLY A 217 14.18 18.99 8.04
C GLY A 217 14.94 19.72 9.15
N TYR A 218 14.99 19.13 10.35
CA TYR A 218 15.84 19.61 11.43
C TYR A 218 17.03 18.65 11.54
N PHE A 219 18.22 19.15 11.21
CA PHE A 219 19.49 18.43 11.31
C PHE A 219 20.38 19.08 12.37
#